data_AF-A0A7J2IRA1-F1
#
_entry.id   AF-A0A7J2IRA1-F1
#
_cell.length_a   1.000
_cell.length_b   1.000
_cell.length_c   1.000
_cell.angle_alpha   90.00
_cell.angle_beta   90.00
_cell.angle_gamma   90.00
#
_symmetry.space_group_name_H-M   'P 1'
#
loop_
_entity.id
_entity.type
_entity.pdbx_description
1 polymer ?
#
loop_
_entity_poly.entity_id
_entity_poly.type
_entity_poly.pdbx_seq_one_letter_code
_entity_poly.pdbx_strand_id
1 'polypeptide(L)'
;MVKWKATVFIFSLLFCLFVFVNGFYESTEVVEISRYEDKKVFKGVFNITDLTSDLELGDNVSFETIGNSCYWTVVFELYEPWETVEVVPSINFNVSSYLVNNDVIGTFILHFTLFINGKMDLFGNNSREIEVGANCEGKHYFLVFSSHIYGKVNLTVKATPVLKMSFNESVSDVKGYVSYVIGPFEVVIGRLESVKSFNSYILPLGVITLVPISLILGILLEKTLRLGLHLRFKKKY
;
A
#
# COMPACT_ATOMS: atom_id res chain seq x y z
N MET A 1 -12.85 -55.33 -1.45
CA MET A 1 -11.82 -54.37 -1.93
C MET A 1 -12.36 -53.09 -2.60
N VAL A 2 -13.64 -53.01 -3.01
CA VAL A 2 -14.18 -51.83 -3.75
C VAL A 2 -14.45 -50.59 -2.87
N LYS A 3 -14.68 -50.77 -1.57
CA LYS A 3 -15.11 -49.70 -0.65
C LYS A 3 -14.06 -48.59 -0.45
N TRP A 4 -12.78 -48.93 -0.31
CA TRP A 4 -11.73 -47.94 -0.06
C TRP A 4 -11.46 -47.05 -1.28
N LYS A 5 -11.54 -47.61 -2.50
CA LYS A 5 -11.40 -46.84 -3.75
C LYS A 5 -12.52 -45.80 -3.90
N ALA A 6 -13.75 -46.15 -3.56
CA ALA A 6 -14.89 -45.23 -3.60
C ALA A 6 -14.74 -44.10 -2.55
N THR A 7 -14.25 -44.41 -1.35
CA THR A 7 -13.99 -43.40 -0.31
C THR A 7 -12.90 -42.41 -0.73
N VAL A 8 -11.78 -42.91 -1.29
CA VAL A 8 -10.69 -42.05 -1.80
C VAL A 8 -11.18 -41.17 -2.96
N PHE A 9 -12.03 -41.71 -3.84
CA PHE A 9 -12.60 -40.94 -4.96
C PHE A 9 -13.51 -39.80 -4.48
N ILE A 10 -14.44 -40.09 -3.56
CA ILE A 10 -15.33 -39.07 -2.98
C ILE A 10 -14.52 -38.00 -2.25
N PHE A 11 -13.46 -38.39 -1.57
CA PHE A 11 -12.58 -37.47 -0.87
C PHE A 11 -11.81 -36.55 -1.83
N SER A 12 -11.23 -37.11 -2.89
CA SER A 12 -10.57 -36.33 -3.93
C SER A 12 -11.54 -35.34 -4.57
N LEU A 13 -12.79 -35.75 -4.79
CA LEU A 13 -13.82 -34.88 -5.34
C LEU A 13 -14.16 -33.72 -4.39
N LEU A 14 -14.35 -34.00 -3.11
CA LEU A 14 -14.62 -32.99 -2.08
C LEU A 14 -13.45 -32.02 -1.88
N PHE A 15 -12.21 -32.52 -1.94
CA PHE A 15 -11.02 -31.69 -1.87
C PHE A 15 -10.92 -30.76 -3.09
N CYS A 16 -11.12 -31.28 -4.30
CA CYS A 16 -11.16 -30.47 -5.51
C CYS A 16 -12.27 -29.40 -5.43
N LEU A 17 -13.44 -29.76 -4.92
CA LEU A 17 -14.54 -28.81 -4.75
C LEU A 17 -14.22 -27.74 -3.70
N PHE A 18 -13.60 -28.11 -2.59
CA PHE A 18 -13.16 -27.18 -1.54
C PHE A 18 -12.13 -26.18 -2.06
N VAL A 19 -11.13 -26.66 -2.81
CA VAL A 19 -10.13 -25.80 -3.46
C VAL A 19 -10.78 -24.93 -4.53
N PHE A 20 -11.75 -25.43 -5.30
CA PHE A 20 -12.41 -24.62 -6.31
C PHE A 20 -13.27 -23.50 -5.72
N VAL A 21 -14.02 -23.78 -4.64
CA VAL A 21 -14.91 -22.80 -4.01
C VAL A 21 -14.13 -21.76 -3.20
N ASN A 22 -13.11 -22.17 -2.46
CA ASN A 22 -12.41 -21.27 -1.55
C ASN A 22 -11.11 -20.73 -2.17
N GLY A 23 -10.49 -21.49 -3.07
CA GLY A 23 -9.14 -21.25 -3.61
C GLY A 23 -8.97 -19.94 -4.35
N PHE A 24 -10.05 -19.28 -4.76
CA PHE A 24 -9.99 -18.01 -5.46
C PHE A 24 -10.53 -16.91 -4.56
N TYR A 25 -9.73 -15.86 -4.39
CA TYR A 25 -10.20 -14.58 -3.86
C TYR A 25 -10.22 -13.57 -4.99
N GLU A 26 -11.17 -12.64 -4.91
CA GLU A 26 -11.23 -11.51 -5.83
C GLU A 26 -10.43 -10.37 -5.19
N SER A 27 -9.36 -9.94 -5.86
CA SER A 27 -8.65 -8.71 -5.55
C SER A 27 -8.91 -7.69 -6.66
N THR A 28 -9.06 -6.43 -6.29
CA THR A 28 -9.09 -5.35 -7.26
C THR A 28 -7.67 -4.89 -7.52
N GLU A 29 -7.18 -5.05 -8.74
CA GLU A 29 -5.90 -4.49 -9.17
C GLU A 29 -6.14 -3.36 -10.17
N VAL A 30 -5.24 -2.37 -10.14
CA VAL A 30 -5.24 -1.28 -11.12
C VAL A 30 -4.45 -1.75 -12.34
N VAL A 31 -5.17 -2.10 -13.41
CA VAL A 31 -4.55 -2.45 -14.69
C VAL A 31 -4.17 -1.17 -15.42
N GLU A 32 -2.88 -0.96 -15.62
CA GLU A 32 -2.33 0.26 -16.26
C GLU A 32 -2.87 0.45 -17.68
N ILE A 33 -3.46 1.62 -17.92
CA ILE A 33 -3.95 2.06 -19.23
C ILE A 33 -2.97 3.07 -19.84
N SER A 34 -2.48 3.99 -19.01
CA SER A 34 -1.55 5.02 -19.44
C SER A 34 -0.67 5.50 -18.30
N ARG A 35 0.48 6.03 -18.65
CA ARG A 35 1.48 6.55 -17.72
C ARG A 35 2.04 7.86 -18.24
N TYR A 36 2.15 8.81 -17.34
CA TYR A 36 2.69 10.14 -17.59
C TYR A 36 3.74 10.46 -16.54
N GLU A 37 4.77 11.22 -16.91
CA GLU A 37 5.92 11.46 -16.04
C GLU A 37 6.52 12.85 -16.28
N ASP A 38 6.79 13.58 -15.20
CA ASP A 38 7.76 14.68 -15.19
C ASP A 38 9.10 14.12 -14.73
N LYS A 39 10.01 13.91 -15.69
CA LYS A 39 11.33 13.28 -15.51
C LYS A 39 12.32 14.15 -14.72
N LYS A 40 11.94 15.35 -14.31
CA LYS A 40 12.81 16.21 -13.50
C LYS A 40 13.19 15.50 -12.21
N VAL A 41 14.49 15.54 -11.92
CA VAL A 41 15.04 15.09 -10.65
C VAL A 41 15.75 16.29 -10.02
N PHE A 42 15.32 16.66 -8.83
CA PHE A 42 15.94 17.72 -8.05
C PHE A 42 16.87 17.11 -7.03
N LYS A 43 18.08 17.67 -6.92
CA LYS A 43 19.08 17.28 -5.95
C LYS A 43 19.42 18.50 -5.11
N GLY A 44 19.34 18.35 -3.80
CA GLY A 44 19.71 19.40 -2.85
C GLY A 44 20.68 18.83 -1.83
N VAL A 45 21.67 19.64 -1.47
CA VAL A 45 22.49 19.42 -0.28
C VAL A 45 22.33 20.65 0.57
N PHE A 46 22.02 20.43 1.84
CA PHE A 46 21.77 21.48 2.80
C PHE A 46 22.64 21.27 4.03
N ASN A 47 23.35 22.32 4.43
CA ASN A 47 24.12 22.35 5.66
C ASN A 47 23.32 23.12 6.71
N ILE A 48 22.92 22.43 7.78
CA ILE A 48 22.06 22.99 8.83
C ILE A 48 22.80 24.06 9.63
N THR A 49 24.11 23.95 9.70
CA THR A 49 24.99 24.87 10.42
C THR A 49 24.94 26.33 9.89
N ASP A 50 24.37 26.56 8.70
CA ASP A 50 24.31 27.88 8.05
C ASP A 50 22.94 28.59 8.20
N LEU A 51 22.00 28.04 8.99
CA LEU A 51 20.69 28.64 9.21
C LEU A 51 20.75 29.87 10.12
N THR A 52 20.16 30.97 9.64
CA THR A 52 20.11 32.27 10.34
C THR A 52 18.70 32.90 10.30
N SER A 53 17.63 32.13 10.07
CA SER A 53 16.30 32.68 9.79
C SER A 53 15.18 32.27 10.75
N ASP A 54 14.15 33.12 10.77
CA ASP A 54 13.08 33.20 11.76
C ASP A 54 12.06 32.04 11.70
N LEU A 55 11.74 31.50 12.88
CA LEU A 55 10.77 30.43 13.13
C LEU A 55 9.32 30.85 12.84
N GLU A 56 8.56 29.98 12.17
CA GLU A 56 7.10 29.95 12.33
C GLU A 56 6.73 28.96 13.46
N LEU A 57 6.20 29.50 14.56
CA LEU A 57 5.88 28.79 15.79
C LEU A 57 4.51 28.10 15.67
N GLY A 58 4.49 26.77 15.71
CA GLY A 58 3.31 25.95 16.00
C GLY A 58 3.32 25.47 17.46
N ASP A 59 2.16 25.04 17.97
CA ASP A 59 2.03 24.58 19.35
C ASP A 59 2.94 23.36 19.62
N ASN A 60 3.93 23.55 20.51
CA ASN A 60 4.94 22.59 21.00
C ASN A 60 5.97 22.04 19.98
N VAL A 61 5.87 22.37 18.69
CA VAL A 61 6.82 21.96 17.64
C VAL A 61 7.08 23.15 16.72
N SER A 62 8.35 23.43 16.45
CA SER A 62 8.75 24.42 15.46
C SER A 62 9.09 23.75 14.13
N PHE A 63 8.68 24.39 13.04
CA PHE A 63 9.00 23.97 11.68
C PHE A 63 9.79 25.07 11.01
N GLU A 64 10.95 24.72 10.45
CA GLU A 64 11.71 25.64 9.60
C GLU A 64 11.85 25.07 8.20
N THR A 65 11.51 25.87 7.19
CA THR A 65 11.68 25.46 5.80
C THR A 65 13.16 25.52 5.43
N ILE A 66 13.70 24.39 5.01
CA ILE A 66 15.12 24.23 4.74
C ILE A 66 15.38 24.17 3.23
N GLY A 67 15.64 25.33 2.63
CA GLY A 67 15.88 25.46 1.19
C GLY A 67 14.60 25.67 0.37
N ASN A 68 14.70 25.48 -0.95
CA ASN A 68 13.63 25.85 -1.87
C ASN A 68 12.61 24.71 -2.06
N SER A 69 11.32 25.06 -2.08
CA SER A 69 10.29 24.14 -2.54
C SER A 69 10.50 23.78 -4.02
N CYS A 70 10.33 22.50 -4.33
CA CYS A 70 10.43 21.97 -5.69
C CYS A 70 9.05 21.59 -6.22
N TYR A 71 8.86 21.69 -7.54
CA TYR A 71 7.58 21.45 -8.20
C TYR A 71 7.73 20.53 -9.41
N TRP A 72 6.79 19.61 -9.54
CA TRP A 72 6.64 18.72 -10.70
C TRP A 72 5.22 18.81 -11.20
N THR A 73 5.05 18.85 -12.51
CA THR A 73 3.73 19.01 -13.11
C THR A 73 3.56 18.03 -14.26
N VAL A 74 2.47 17.28 -14.21
CA VAL A 74 2.04 16.37 -15.26
C VAL A 74 0.64 16.78 -15.72
N VAL A 75 0.48 16.90 -17.04
CA VAL A 75 -0.80 17.24 -17.66
C VAL A 75 -1.22 16.08 -18.55
N PHE A 76 -2.46 15.62 -18.39
CA PHE A 76 -3.04 14.55 -19.18
C PHE A 76 -4.53 14.81 -19.45
N GLU A 77 -5.13 14.03 -20.32
CA GLU A 77 -6.56 14.10 -20.60
C GLU A 77 -7.23 12.78 -20.23
N LEU A 78 -8.29 12.85 -19.44
CA LEU A 78 -9.08 11.71 -19.00
C LEU A 78 -10.39 11.68 -19.80
N TYR A 79 -10.49 10.74 -20.73
CA TYR A 79 -11.66 10.60 -21.61
C TYR A 79 -12.78 9.73 -21.02
N GLU A 80 -12.45 8.92 -20.01
CA GLU A 80 -13.38 8.05 -19.29
C GLU A 80 -13.72 8.67 -17.93
N PRO A 81 -14.96 8.48 -17.43
CA PRO A 81 -15.34 8.97 -16.11
C PRO A 81 -14.51 8.28 -15.01
N TRP A 82 -14.14 9.04 -13.97
CA TRP A 82 -13.36 8.59 -12.81
C TRP A 82 -13.94 7.34 -12.10
N GLU A 83 -15.23 7.07 -12.26
CA GLU A 83 -15.90 5.86 -11.73
C GLU A 83 -15.36 4.57 -12.36
N THR A 84 -14.67 4.66 -13.49
CA THR A 84 -14.12 3.52 -14.23
C THR A 84 -12.59 3.45 -14.22
N VAL A 85 -11.93 4.51 -13.75
CA VAL A 85 -10.47 4.65 -13.82
C VAL A 85 -9.92 5.24 -12.52
N GLU A 86 -8.82 4.65 -12.04
CA GLU A 86 -8.06 5.14 -10.90
C GLU A 86 -6.84 5.93 -11.40
N VAL A 87 -6.61 7.09 -10.80
CA VAL A 87 -5.42 7.92 -11.04
C VAL A 87 -4.52 7.80 -9.83
N VAL A 88 -3.31 7.28 -10.04
CA VAL A 88 -2.33 6.98 -9.01
C VAL A 88 -1.08 7.86 -9.23
N PRO A 89 -1.02 9.06 -8.61
CA PRO A 89 0.16 9.90 -8.62
C PRO A 89 1.18 9.37 -7.62
N SER A 90 2.46 9.47 -7.97
CA SER A 90 3.55 9.03 -7.11
C SER A 90 4.85 9.75 -7.39
N ILE A 91 5.67 9.93 -6.37
CA ILE A 91 6.97 10.60 -6.47
C ILE A 91 8.06 9.82 -5.75
N ASN A 92 9.19 9.63 -6.40
CA ASN A 92 10.35 8.98 -5.79
C ASN A 92 11.13 9.98 -4.94
N PHE A 93 11.73 9.49 -3.86
CA PHE A 93 12.64 10.27 -3.05
C PHE A 93 13.74 9.37 -2.46
N ASN A 94 14.92 9.96 -2.32
CA ASN A 94 16.05 9.38 -1.60
C ASN A 94 16.68 10.49 -0.77
N VAL A 95 16.80 10.27 0.53
CA VAL A 95 17.31 11.23 1.49
C VAL A 95 18.35 10.55 2.35
N SER A 96 19.45 11.26 2.52
CA SER A 96 20.49 10.96 3.49
C SER A 96 20.62 12.15 4.42
N SER A 97 20.37 11.93 5.70
CA SER A 97 20.49 12.95 6.74
C SER A 97 21.51 12.49 7.78
N TYR A 98 22.41 13.38 8.12
CA TYR A 98 23.33 13.21 9.23
C TYR A 98 23.15 14.40 10.15
N LEU A 99 22.42 14.15 11.24
CA LEU A 99 22.15 15.13 12.27
C LEU A 99 22.97 14.74 13.50
N VAL A 100 23.84 15.65 13.93
CA VAL A 100 24.64 15.51 15.14
C VAL A 100 24.06 16.43 16.18
N ASN A 101 23.47 15.84 17.21
CA ASN A 101 23.37 16.52 18.49
C ASN A 101 23.31 15.55 19.66
N ASN A 102 23.86 15.97 20.80
CA ASN A 102 23.84 15.19 22.02
C ASN A 102 22.53 15.39 22.82
N ASP A 103 21.82 16.52 22.61
CA ASP A 103 20.70 16.92 23.48
C ASP A 103 19.42 17.40 22.75
N VAL A 104 19.44 17.57 21.42
CA VAL A 104 18.31 18.11 20.60
C VAL A 104 17.94 17.12 19.50
N ILE A 105 16.68 16.69 19.45
CA ILE A 105 16.17 15.77 18.41
C ILE A 105 15.51 16.60 17.30
N GLY A 106 16.30 17.04 16.33
CA GLY A 106 15.78 17.57 15.06
C GLY A 106 15.44 16.42 14.10
N THR A 107 14.29 16.47 13.44
CA THR A 107 13.88 15.50 12.42
C THR A 107 13.70 16.19 11.08
N PHE A 108 14.38 15.70 10.05
CA PHE A 108 14.16 16.17 8.69
C PHE A 108 12.87 15.57 8.12
N ILE A 109 12.06 16.41 7.50
CA ILE A 109 10.75 16.08 6.93
C ILE A 109 10.70 16.54 5.48
N LEU A 110 10.17 15.68 4.61
CA LEU A 110 9.68 16.10 3.30
C LEU A 110 8.18 16.27 3.38
N HIS A 111 7.72 17.52 3.28
CA HIS A 111 6.31 17.84 3.17
C HIS A 111 5.90 17.87 1.70
N PHE A 112 5.14 16.86 1.28
CA PHE A 112 4.57 16.81 -0.06
C PHE A 112 3.15 17.38 -0.07
N THR A 113 2.83 18.17 -1.08
CA THR A 113 1.49 18.70 -1.33
C THR A 113 1.09 18.44 -2.78
N LEU A 114 -0.04 17.76 -3.00
CA LEU A 114 -0.62 17.57 -4.33
C LEU A 114 -1.66 18.66 -4.64
N PHE A 115 -1.56 19.21 -5.84
CA PHE A 115 -2.50 20.16 -6.44
C PHE A 115 -3.15 19.53 -7.66
N ILE A 116 -4.47 19.68 -7.76
CA ILE A 116 -5.27 19.23 -8.89
C ILE A 116 -5.86 20.48 -9.56
N ASN A 117 -5.51 20.69 -10.83
CA ASN A 117 -5.92 21.86 -11.61
C ASN A 117 -5.63 23.20 -10.90
N GLY A 118 -4.49 23.28 -10.22
CA GLY A 118 -4.04 24.47 -9.49
C GLY A 118 -4.74 24.70 -8.14
N LYS A 119 -5.68 23.85 -7.75
CA LYS A 119 -6.29 23.87 -6.40
C LYS A 119 -5.63 22.80 -5.54
N MET A 120 -5.31 23.14 -4.30
CA MET A 120 -4.91 22.14 -3.32
C MET A 120 -6.06 21.16 -3.14
N ASP A 121 -5.79 19.86 -3.17
CA ASP A 121 -6.84 18.88 -2.90
C ASP A 121 -7.15 18.89 -1.41
N LEU A 122 -8.28 19.53 -1.05
CA LEU A 122 -8.69 19.79 0.34
C LEU A 122 -9.26 18.54 1.04
N PHE A 123 -9.35 17.39 0.35
CA PHE A 123 -9.71 16.11 0.97
C PHE A 123 -8.52 15.53 1.76
N GLY A 124 -8.19 16.19 2.88
CA GLY A 124 -7.64 15.65 4.14
C GLY A 124 -6.32 14.88 4.18
N ASN A 125 -5.80 14.33 3.08
CA ASN A 125 -4.67 13.39 3.08
C ASN A 125 -3.57 13.70 2.04
N ASN A 126 -3.68 14.80 1.29
CA ASN A 126 -2.80 15.11 0.16
C ASN A 126 -1.69 16.11 0.47
N SER A 127 -1.69 16.65 1.70
CA SER A 127 -0.50 17.15 2.38
C SER A 127 0.00 16.06 3.31
N ARG A 128 1.13 15.41 2.96
CA ARG A 128 1.73 14.39 3.81
C ARG A 128 3.15 14.75 4.15
N GLU A 129 3.44 14.72 5.43
CA GLU A 129 4.78 14.78 5.97
C GLU A 129 5.36 13.36 6.00
N ILE A 130 6.51 13.19 5.37
CA ILE A 130 7.32 11.98 5.51
C ILE A 130 8.47 12.35 6.43
N GLU A 131 8.44 11.81 7.65
CA GLU A 131 9.59 11.86 8.55
C GLU A 131 10.68 10.95 7.98
N VAL A 132 11.86 11.52 7.79
CA VAL A 132 12.93 10.86 7.05
C VAL A 132 14.08 10.53 7.99
N GLY A 133 14.27 9.23 8.23
CA GLY A 133 15.41 8.74 9.01
C GLY A 133 16.76 8.98 8.30
N ALA A 134 17.86 8.64 8.99
CA ALA A 134 19.24 8.93 8.55
C ALA A 134 19.55 8.53 7.10
N ASN A 135 18.97 7.44 6.61
CA ASN A 135 18.93 7.11 5.19
C ASN A 135 17.57 6.52 4.87
N CYS A 136 16.86 7.12 3.93
CA CYS A 136 15.54 6.67 3.52
C CYS A 136 15.38 6.83 2.01
N GLU A 137 15.02 5.75 1.36
CA GLU A 137 14.62 5.73 -0.04
C GLU A 137 13.19 5.19 -0.12
N GLY A 138 12.36 5.80 -0.96
CA GLY A 138 10.99 5.38 -1.09
C GLY A 138 10.28 6.01 -2.28
N LYS A 139 9.06 5.52 -2.50
CA LYS A 139 8.09 6.07 -3.45
C LYS A 139 6.86 6.47 -2.66
N HIS A 140 6.52 7.76 -2.68
CA HIS A 140 5.33 8.26 -2.03
C HIS A 140 4.17 8.23 -3.03
N TYR A 141 3.06 7.61 -2.64
CA TYR A 141 1.82 7.55 -3.42
C TYR A 141 0.80 8.52 -2.83
N PHE A 142 0.13 9.26 -3.70
CA PHE A 142 -0.93 10.18 -3.34
C PHE A 142 -2.29 9.52 -3.59
N LEU A 143 -3.28 9.83 -2.75
CA LEU A 143 -4.64 9.34 -2.92
C LEU A 143 -5.49 10.42 -3.55
N VAL A 144 -6.21 10.09 -4.61
CA VAL A 144 -6.99 11.07 -5.35
C VAL A 144 -8.47 10.73 -5.24
N PHE A 145 -9.23 11.55 -4.51
CA PHE A 145 -10.64 11.26 -4.15
C PHE A 145 -11.66 12.16 -4.87
N SER A 146 -11.32 12.73 -6.03
CA SER A 146 -12.18 13.72 -6.67
C SER A 146 -13.02 13.15 -7.80
N SER A 147 -14.33 13.27 -7.66
CA SER A 147 -15.33 12.99 -8.70
C SER A 147 -15.32 13.98 -9.89
N HIS A 148 -14.40 14.95 -9.89
CA HIS A 148 -14.31 16.01 -10.89
C HIS A 148 -13.05 15.92 -11.77
N ILE A 149 -12.38 14.76 -11.76
CA ILE A 149 -11.22 14.50 -12.62
C ILE A 149 -11.77 13.94 -13.94
N TYR A 150 -12.09 14.84 -14.86
CA TYR A 150 -12.53 14.51 -16.19
C TYR A 150 -12.04 15.57 -17.19
N GLY A 151 -11.76 15.16 -18.42
CA GLY A 151 -11.17 16.03 -19.43
C GLY A 151 -9.72 16.36 -19.11
N LYS A 152 -9.29 17.59 -19.39
CA LYS A 152 -7.90 18.00 -19.19
C LYS A 152 -7.59 18.20 -17.70
N VAL A 153 -6.65 17.41 -17.20
CA VAL A 153 -6.22 17.39 -15.80
C VAL A 153 -4.76 17.80 -15.71
N ASN A 154 -4.46 18.69 -14.77
CA ASN A 154 -3.12 19.10 -14.39
C ASN A 154 -2.88 18.67 -12.94
N LEU A 155 -1.96 17.73 -12.73
CA LEU A 155 -1.48 17.35 -11.41
C LEU A 155 -0.12 17.99 -11.16
N THR A 156 -0.01 18.71 -10.05
CA THR A 156 1.23 19.32 -9.63
C THR A 156 1.58 18.88 -8.21
N VAL A 157 2.78 18.35 -8.00
CA VAL A 157 3.31 18.05 -6.67
C VAL A 157 4.30 19.13 -6.27
N LYS A 158 4.14 19.66 -5.07
CA LYS A 158 5.13 20.48 -4.36
C LYS A 158 5.81 19.62 -3.31
N ALA A 159 7.14 19.63 -3.26
CA ALA A 159 7.90 19.08 -2.15
C ALA A 159 8.58 20.22 -1.40
N THR A 160 8.37 20.29 -0.09
CA THR A 160 8.98 21.28 0.80
C THR A 160 9.85 20.55 1.82
N PRO A 161 11.18 20.68 1.77
CA PRO A 161 12.07 20.23 2.84
C PRO A 161 11.86 21.09 4.09
N VAL A 162 11.64 20.43 5.23
CA VAL A 162 11.37 21.06 6.52
C VAL A 162 12.19 20.39 7.61
N LEU A 163 12.69 21.17 8.57
CA LEU A 163 13.25 20.65 9.80
C LEU A 163 12.24 20.86 10.93
N LYS A 164 11.88 19.76 11.57
CA LYS A 164 11.00 19.71 12.72
C LYS A 164 11.84 19.64 13.99
N MET A 165 11.60 20.54 14.93
CA MET A 165 12.34 20.65 16.19
C MET A 165 11.38 20.86 17.37
N SER A 166 11.86 20.60 18.59
CA SER A 166 11.09 20.92 19.79
C SER A 166 11.06 22.44 19.99
N PHE A 167 9.93 22.95 20.49
CA PHE A 167 9.66 24.40 20.63
C PHE A 167 10.72 25.20 21.43
N ASN A 168 11.49 24.55 22.31
CA ASN A 168 12.48 25.20 23.18
C ASN A 168 13.90 25.17 22.63
N GLU A 169 14.13 24.56 21.47
CA GLU A 169 15.46 24.31 20.92
C GLU A 169 15.75 25.30 19.79
N SER A 170 16.96 25.85 19.76
CA SER A 170 17.37 26.76 18.70
C SER A 170 17.93 25.96 17.52
N VAL A 171 17.64 26.42 16.31
CA VAL A 171 18.20 25.86 15.06
C VAL A 171 19.72 25.87 15.09
N SER A 172 20.32 26.89 15.72
CA SER A 172 21.77 27.04 15.89
C SER A 172 22.41 25.93 16.72
N ASP A 173 21.63 25.17 17.50
CA ASP A 173 22.15 24.06 18.27
C ASP A 173 22.27 22.78 17.42
N VAL A 174 21.50 22.65 16.34
CA VAL A 174 21.52 21.47 15.46
C VAL A 174 22.65 21.59 14.44
N LYS A 175 23.56 20.62 14.44
CA LYS A 175 24.63 20.53 13.43
C LYS A 175 24.38 19.34 12.54
N GLY A 176 24.60 19.49 11.24
CA GLY A 176 24.40 18.38 10.33
C GLY A 176 24.29 18.78 8.88
N TYR A 177 24.18 17.77 8.04
CA TYR A 177 23.91 17.93 6.63
C TYR A 177 22.75 17.02 6.22
N VAL A 178 21.97 17.50 5.27
CA VAL A 178 20.93 16.73 4.61
C VAL A 178 21.18 16.78 3.12
N SER A 179 21.22 15.61 2.49
CA SER A 179 21.26 15.44 1.05
C SER A 179 19.97 14.76 0.63
N TYR A 180 19.30 15.31 -0.38
CA TYR A 180 18.08 14.72 -0.91
C TYR A 180 18.07 14.72 -2.43
N VAL A 181 17.43 13.70 -2.98
CA VAL A 181 17.10 13.53 -4.39
C VAL A 181 15.60 13.26 -4.46
N ILE A 182 14.85 14.11 -5.15
CA ILE A 182 13.39 13.97 -5.28
C ILE A 182 13.03 13.96 -6.77
N GLY A 183 12.04 13.14 -7.12
CA GLY A 183 11.60 12.87 -8.47
C GLY A 183 12.17 11.55 -9.01
N PRO A 184 11.69 11.09 -10.17
CA PRO A 184 10.66 11.74 -10.99
C PRO A 184 9.26 11.67 -10.37
N PHE A 185 8.34 12.50 -10.89
CA PHE A 185 6.92 12.45 -10.55
C PHE A 185 6.17 11.69 -11.65
N GLU A 186 5.49 10.61 -11.28
CA GLU A 186 4.79 9.69 -12.16
C GLU A 186 3.30 9.70 -11.85
N VAL A 187 2.47 9.68 -12.88
CA VAL A 187 1.02 9.50 -12.78
C VAL A 187 0.64 8.29 -13.63
N VAL A 188 0.15 7.24 -12.96
CA VAL A 188 -0.41 6.06 -13.62
C VAL A 188 -1.93 6.18 -13.62
N ILE A 189 -2.55 5.94 -14.76
CA ILE A 189 -4.00 5.83 -14.90
C ILE A 189 -4.30 4.38 -15.23
N GLY A 190 -5.15 3.74 -14.45
CA GLY A 190 -5.55 2.36 -14.71
C GLY A 190 -7.02 2.10 -14.42
N ARG A 191 -7.50 0.93 -14.83
CA ARG A 191 -8.85 0.44 -14.53
C ARG A 191 -8.79 -0.48 -13.33
N LEU A 192 -9.78 -0.36 -12.45
CA LEU A 192 -10.01 -1.35 -11.40
C LEU A 192 -10.59 -2.61 -12.05
N GLU A 193 -9.76 -3.63 -12.19
CA GLU A 193 -10.21 -4.95 -12.65
C GLU A 193 -10.24 -5.93 -11.48
N SER A 194 -11.30 -6.75 -11.41
CA SER A 194 -11.37 -7.86 -10.48
C SER A 194 -10.46 -8.98 -10.98
N VAL A 195 -9.28 -9.10 -10.38
CA VAL A 195 -8.36 -10.21 -10.65
C VAL A 195 -8.73 -11.35 -9.71
N LYS A 196 -9.03 -12.53 -10.30
CA LYS A 196 -9.19 -13.77 -9.53
C LYS A 196 -7.82 -14.35 -9.25
N SER A 197 -7.39 -14.22 -8.01
CA SER A 197 -6.09 -14.69 -7.56
C SER A 197 -6.25 -15.97 -6.75
N PHE A 198 -5.35 -16.93 -6.93
CA PHE A 198 -5.38 -18.18 -6.17
C PHE A 198 -4.75 -17.97 -4.79
N ASN A 199 -5.49 -18.27 -3.73
CA ASN A 199 -4.96 -18.27 -2.38
C ASN A 199 -4.18 -19.57 -2.12
N SER A 200 -2.86 -19.49 -2.16
CA SER A 200 -1.95 -20.61 -1.92
C SER A 200 -2.11 -21.26 -0.54
N TYR A 201 -2.65 -20.55 0.46
CA TYR A 201 -2.90 -21.07 1.81
C TYR A 201 -4.09 -22.04 1.90
N ILE A 202 -4.89 -22.16 0.85
CA ILE A 202 -6.08 -23.04 0.86
C ILE A 202 -5.72 -24.50 0.62
N LEU A 203 -4.60 -24.76 -0.03
CA LEU A 203 -4.05 -26.11 -0.16
C LEU A 203 -3.73 -26.73 1.21
N PRO A 204 -2.91 -26.10 2.08
CA PRO A 204 -2.64 -26.66 3.41
C PRO A 204 -3.90 -26.68 4.30
N LEU A 205 -4.78 -25.67 4.25
CA LEU A 205 -6.02 -25.67 5.03
C LEU A 205 -6.98 -26.79 4.63
N GLY A 206 -7.11 -27.06 3.33
CA GLY A 206 -7.94 -28.16 2.82
C GLY A 206 -7.41 -29.51 3.26
N VAL A 207 -6.08 -29.70 3.28
CA VAL A 207 -5.45 -30.92 3.78
C VAL A 207 -5.66 -31.08 5.29
N ILE A 208 -5.46 -30.01 6.07
CA ILE A 208 -5.60 -30.04 7.54
C ILE A 208 -7.04 -30.28 7.97
N THR A 209 -8.03 -29.76 7.25
CA THR A 209 -9.45 -29.92 7.62
C THR A 209 -10.03 -31.25 7.16
N LEU A 210 -9.73 -31.69 5.93
CA LEU A 210 -10.36 -32.88 5.36
C LEU A 210 -9.73 -34.18 5.85
N VAL A 211 -8.42 -34.22 6.13
CA VAL A 211 -7.74 -35.45 6.61
C VAL A 211 -8.30 -35.95 7.97
N PRO A 212 -8.45 -35.13 9.02
CA PRO A 212 -9.02 -35.57 10.30
C PRO A 212 -10.48 -36.01 10.17
N ILE A 213 -11.27 -35.29 9.36
CA ILE A 213 -12.68 -35.65 9.10
C ILE A 213 -12.76 -37.03 8.43
N SER A 214 -11.85 -37.33 7.50
CA SER A 214 -11.79 -38.64 6.83
C SER A 214 -11.41 -39.77 7.79
N LEU A 215 -10.52 -39.50 8.74
CA LEU A 215 -10.12 -40.45 9.77
C LEU A 215 -11.29 -40.75 10.72
N ILE A 216 -11.99 -39.71 11.17
CA ILE A 216 -13.17 -39.82 12.03
C ILE A 216 -14.29 -40.57 11.31
N LEU A 217 -14.59 -40.24 10.04
CA LEU A 217 -15.61 -40.92 9.25
C LEU A 217 -15.26 -42.39 9.02
N GLY A 218 -13.98 -42.69 8.74
CA GLY A 218 -13.48 -44.06 8.59
C GLY A 218 -13.66 -44.88 9.87
N ILE A 219 -13.30 -44.30 11.02
CA ILE A 219 -13.49 -44.94 12.34
C ILE A 219 -14.98 -45.13 12.64
N LEU A 220 -15.85 -44.16 12.35
CA LEU A 220 -17.30 -44.26 12.54
C LEU A 220 -17.93 -45.34 11.64
N LEU A 221 -17.52 -45.41 10.37
CA LEU A 221 -17.97 -46.45 9.44
C LEU A 221 -17.52 -47.84 9.88
N GLU A 222 -16.29 -47.96 10.38
CA GLU A 222 -15.78 -49.23 10.88
C GLU A 222 -16.50 -49.66 12.16
N LYS A 223 -16.78 -48.71 13.07
CA LYS A 223 -17.49 -48.96 14.33
C LYS A 223 -18.96 -49.34 14.08
N THR A 224 -19.64 -48.67 13.14
CA THR A 224 -21.02 -49.03 12.73
C THR A 224 -21.10 -50.38 12.01
N LEU A 225 -20.07 -50.76 11.24
CA LEU A 225 -19.96 -52.10 10.66
C LEU A 225 -19.73 -53.19 11.70
N ARG A 226 -18.91 -52.94 12.73
CA ARG A 226 -18.66 -53.89 13.83
C ARG A 226 -19.84 -54.02 14.80
N LEU A 227 -20.67 -52.98 14.94
CA LEU A 227 -21.87 -52.98 15.80
C LEU A 227 -23.05 -53.77 15.23
N GLY A 228 -22.91 -54.42 14.07
CA GLY A 228 -23.94 -55.35 13.59
C GLY A 228 -25.30 -54.69 13.35
N LEU A 229 -25.32 -53.45 12.88
CA LEU A 229 -26.52 -52.86 12.28
C LEU A 229 -26.75 -53.53 10.93
N HIS A 230 -27.23 -54.77 10.98
CA HIS A 230 -28.04 -55.35 9.93
C HIS A 230 -29.24 -54.43 9.75
N LEU A 231 -29.14 -53.48 8.82
CA LEU A 231 -30.32 -52.94 8.16
C LEU A 231 -31.01 -54.10 7.46
N ARG A 232 -31.83 -54.85 8.21
CA ARG A 232 -32.87 -55.73 7.66
C ARG A 232 -33.82 -54.83 6.91
N PHE A 233 -33.58 -54.64 5.62
CA PHE A 233 -34.65 -54.30 4.70
C PHE A 233 -35.64 -55.47 4.75
N LYS A 234 -36.71 -55.27 5.52
CA LYS A 234 -37.87 -56.17 5.53
C LYS A 234 -38.48 -56.07 4.13
N LYS A 235 -38.21 -57.06 3.28
CA LYS A 235 -38.92 -57.27 2.02
C LYS A 235 -40.39 -57.49 2.39
N LYS A 236 -41.24 -56.47 2.18
CA LYS A 236 -42.68 -56.68 2.10
C LYS A 236 -42.92 -57.43 0.79
N TYR A 237 -43.34 -58.70 0.90
CA TYR A 237 -44.25 -59.28 -0.08
C TYR A 237 -45.66 -58.83 0.29
#